data_AF-A0A1Q7CFE7-F1
#
_entry.id   AF-A0A1Q7CFE7-F1
#
_cell.length_a   1.000
_cell.length_b   1.000
_cell.length_c   1.000
_cell.angle_alpha   90.00
_cell.angle_beta   90.00
_cell.angle_gamma   90.00
#
_symmetry.space_group_name_H-M   'P 1'
#
loop_
_entity.id
_entity.type
_entity.pdbx_description
1 polymer ?
#
loop_
_entity_poly.entity_id
_entity_poly.type
_entity_poly.pdbx_seq_one_letter_code
_entity_poly.pdbx_strand_id
1 'polypeptide(L)'
;MIRPALEAQRRAEQEFVDRARQSETAPRGWPAAIVMFHIGMWRERMRNALTDVSEGRDYQPPPANIDEFNDAELARGIGTPLTDAAARADHLLGEITDLYEKVGEQPMEWYIARTTKEAVLRNSYTHPRLHLFAYYRENGLREPAHQLFEGAVSEMRAAAAPALVMGTVLYNLAAVRVQEGQRDEAIALLREAFPLRPDMRQTAAGDSDLDELRQDPRFQELLKS
;
A
#
# COMPACT_ATOMS: atom_id res chain seq x y z
N MET A 1 -12.50 -9.56 -9.79
CA MET A 1 -13.26 -8.76 -8.79
C MET A 1 -12.29 -8.32 -7.71
N ILE A 2 -12.23 -7.04 -7.34
CA ILE A 2 -11.28 -6.54 -6.32
C ILE A 2 -11.85 -6.47 -4.90
N ARG A 3 -13.17 -6.59 -4.73
CA ARG A 3 -13.84 -6.54 -3.41
C ARG A 3 -13.21 -7.48 -2.37
N PRO A 4 -12.92 -8.77 -2.66
CA PRO A 4 -12.31 -9.64 -1.65
C PRO A 4 -10.96 -9.13 -1.12
N ALA A 5 -10.15 -8.50 -1.99
CA ALA A 5 -8.89 -7.90 -1.59
C ALA A 5 -9.08 -6.64 -0.75
N LEU A 6 -10.06 -5.79 -1.10
CA LEU A 6 -10.38 -4.60 -0.30
C LEU A 6 -10.96 -4.99 1.08
N GLU A 7 -11.76 -6.05 1.16
CA GLU A 7 -12.22 -6.60 2.44
C GLU A 7 -11.08 -7.21 3.27
N ALA A 8 -10.07 -7.80 2.62
CA ALA A 8 -8.87 -8.25 3.33
C ALA A 8 -8.07 -7.06 3.89
N GLN A 9 -7.96 -5.97 3.13
CA GLN A 9 -7.34 -4.74 3.64
C GLN A 9 -8.14 -4.13 4.80
N ARG A 10 -9.47 -4.11 4.72
CA ARG A 10 -10.34 -3.67 5.83
C ARG A 10 -10.03 -4.44 7.11
N ARG A 11 -9.92 -5.77 7.04
CA ARG A 11 -9.59 -6.61 8.21
C ARG A 11 -8.20 -6.30 8.76
N ALA A 12 -7.20 -6.12 7.90
CA ALA A 12 -5.85 -5.74 8.32
C ALA A 12 -5.82 -4.39 9.07
N GLU A 13 -6.61 -3.42 8.63
CA GLU A 13 -6.76 -2.13 9.30
C GLU A 13 -7.51 -2.22 10.63
N GLN A 14 -8.56 -3.04 10.69
CA GLN A 14 -9.28 -3.28 11.95
C GLN A 14 -8.37 -3.92 12.99
N GLU A 15 -7.58 -4.92 12.61
CA GLU A 15 -6.61 -5.54 13.51
C GLU A 15 -5.53 -4.53 13.97
N PHE A 16 -5.04 -3.71 13.04
CA PHE A 16 -4.09 -2.62 13.36
C PHE A 16 -4.65 -1.65 14.39
N VAL A 17 -5.88 -1.18 14.19
CA VAL A 17 -6.56 -0.25 15.09
C VAL A 17 -6.79 -0.89 16.46
N ASP A 18 -7.28 -2.13 16.50
CA ASP A 18 -7.54 -2.83 17.75
C ASP A 18 -6.25 -3.04 18.56
N ARG A 19 -5.16 -3.42 17.89
CA ARG A 19 -3.84 -3.55 18.52
C ARG A 19 -3.33 -2.22 19.07
N ALA A 20 -3.40 -1.16 18.26
CA ALA A 20 -2.96 0.17 18.67
C ALA A 20 -3.76 0.68 19.88
N ARG A 21 -5.10 0.52 19.88
CA ARG A 21 -5.96 0.90 21.01
C ARG A 21 -5.60 0.19 22.32
N GLN A 22 -5.11 -1.04 22.24
CA GLN A 22 -4.77 -1.84 23.42
C GLN A 22 -3.36 -1.58 23.95
N SER A 23 -2.42 -1.21 23.09
CA SER A 23 -0.99 -1.31 23.41
C SER A 23 -0.11 -0.15 22.95
N GLU A 24 -0.63 0.79 22.14
CA GLU A 24 0.16 1.94 21.70
C GLU A 24 0.53 2.82 22.90
N THR A 25 1.83 2.95 23.13
CA THR A 25 2.41 3.84 24.13
C THR A 25 3.65 4.48 23.55
N ALA A 26 3.68 5.81 23.43
CA ALA A 26 4.79 6.59 22.87
C ALA A 26 5.35 6.01 21.54
N PRO A 27 4.54 5.98 20.47
CA PRO A 27 4.93 5.36 19.21
C PRO A 27 6.17 6.04 18.61
N ARG A 28 7.04 5.24 17.99
CA ARG A 28 8.10 5.74 17.11
C ARG A 28 7.52 6.01 15.73
N GLY A 29 7.89 7.14 15.14
CA GLY A 29 7.33 7.59 13.86
C GLY A 29 5.93 8.19 14.02
N TRP A 30 5.05 7.94 13.05
CA TRP A 30 3.67 8.42 13.12
C TRP A 30 2.84 7.59 14.11
N PRO A 31 2.10 8.22 15.02
CA PRO A 31 1.09 7.51 15.83
C PRO A 31 0.04 6.84 14.93
N ALA A 32 -0.58 5.76 15.41
CA ALA A 32 -1.60 5.03 14.68
C ALA A 32 -2.77 5.92 14.23
N ALA A 33 -3.14 6.92 15.03
CA ALA A 33 -4.16 7.90 14.67
C ALA A 33 -3.78 8.69 13.40
N ILE A 34 -2.52 9.10 13.29
CA ILE A 34 -2.00 9.83 12.12
C ILE A 34 -1.89 8.89 10.90
N VAL A 35 -1.49 7.64 11.10
CA VAL A 35 -1.49 6.62 10.03
C VAL A 35 -2.90 6.45 9.45
N MET A 36 -3.91 6.23 10.29
CA MET A 36 -5.30 6.07 9.82
C MET A 36 -5.87 7.34 9.22
N PHE A 37 -5.53 8.50 9.78
CA PHE A 37 -5.94 9.79 9.23
C PHE A 37 -5.38 9.97 7.80
N HIS A 38 -4.09 9.72 7.61
CA HIS A 38 -3.42 9.77 6.31
C HIS A 38 -4.05 8.84 5.28
N ILE A 39 -4.34 7.60 5.67
CA ILE A 39 -5.04 6.65 4.81
C ILE A 39 -6.43 7.19 4.42
N GLY A 40 -7.20 7.69 5.38
CA GLY A 40 -8.50 8.30 5.13
C GLY A 40 -8.43 9.47 4.15
N MET A 41 -7.42 10.34 4.27
CA MET A 41 -7.23 11.47 3.35
C MET A 41 -6.95 11.05 1.91
N TRP A 42 -6.13 10.02 1.70
CA TRP A 42 -5.86 9.50 0.36
C TRP A 42 -7.06 8.77 -0.23
N ARG A 43 -7.85 8.09 0.61
CA ARG A 43 -9.11 7.46 0.21
C ARG A 43 -10.16 8.48 -0.18
N GLU A 44 -10.30 9.58 0.55
CA GLU A 44 -11.27 10.63 0.20
C GLU A 44 -11.01 11.18 -1.21
N ARG A 45 -9.74 11.40 -1.55
CA ARG A 45 -9.35 11.84 -2.90
C ARG A 45 -9.68 10.81 -3.97
N MET A 46 -9.36 9.54 -3.72
CA MET A 46 -9.71 8.45 -4.63
C MET A 46 -11.22 8.31 -4.81
N ARG A 47 -11.97 8.38 -3.71
CA ARG A 47 -13.43 8.33 -3.70
C ARG A 47 -14.03 9.46 -4.52
N ASN A 48 -13.56 10.70 -4.32
CA ASN A 48 -14.02 11.86 -5.09
C ASN A 48 -13.70 11.71 -6.59
N ALA A 49 -12.49 11.25 -6.93
CA ALA A 49 -12.13 11.00 -8.32
C ALA A 49 -13.00 9.90 -8.97
N LEU A 50 -13.29 8.81 -8.25
CA LEU A 50 -14.20 7.77 -8.73
C LEU A 50 -15.64 8.28 -8.87
N THR A 51 -16.11 9.17 -7.99
CA THR A 51 -17.40 9.83 -8.14
C THR A 51 -17.45 10.65 -9.42
N ASP A 52 -16.45 11.48 -9.69
CA ASP A 52 -16.37 12.27 -10.92
C ASP A 52 -16.34 11.37 -12.17
N VAL A 53 -15.53 10.31 -12.17
CA VAL A 53 -15.50 9.31 -13.25
C VAL A 53 -16.87 8.66 -13.43
N SER A 54 -17.56 8.29 -12.35
CA SER A 54 -18.90 7.66 -12.41
C SER A 54 -19.97 8.58 -13.01
N GLU A 55 -19.77 9.89 -12.92
CA GLU A 55 -20.69 10.91 -13.40
C GLU A 55 -20.22 11.53 -14.74
N GLY A 56 -19.15 11.00 -15.34
CA GLY A 56 -18.60 11.47 -16.61
C GLY A 56 -17.99 12.87 -16.53
N ARG A 57 -17.54 13.29 -15.35
CA ARG A 57 -16.85 14.57 -15.13
C ARG A 57 -15.34 14.40 -15.10
N ASP A 58 -14.65 15.50 -15.35
CA ASP A 58 -13.22 15.60 -15.09
C ASP A 58 -12.97 15.50 -13.58
N TYR A 59 -12.07 14.60 -13.19
CA TYR A 59 -11.64 14.46 -11.80
C TYR A 59 -10.38 15.29 -11.54
N GLN A 60 -10.21 15.72 -10.29
CA GLN A 60 -8.98 16.39 -9.87
C GLN A 60 -7.81 15.39 -9.83
N PRO A 61 -6.71 15.61 -10.60
CA PRO A 61 -5.55 14.73 -10.54
C PRO A 61 -4.86 14.80 -9.16
N PRO A 62 -4.12 13.75 -8.78
CA PRO A 62 -3.37 13.77 -7.52
C PRO A 62 -2.27 14.87 -7.56
N PRO A 63 -1.86 15.40 -6.40
CA PRO A 63 -0.87 16.47 -6.31
C PRO A 63 0.49 16.03 -6.88
N ALA A 64 1.20 16.96 -7.52
CA ALA A 64 2.51 16.67 -8.10
C ALA A 64 3.61 16.48 -7.04
N ASN A 65 3.63 17.33 -6.00
CA ASN A 65 4.55 17.22 -4.88
C ASN A 65 3.87 16.49 -3.72
N ILE A 66 4.02 15.16 -3.67
CA ILE A 66 3.34 14.33 -2.68
C ILE A 66 3.83 14.59 -1.24
N ASP A 67 5.12 14.91 -1.07
CA ASP A 67 5.73 15.07 0.25
C ASP A 67 5.26 16.37 0.91
N GLU A 68 5.39 17.50 0.22
CA GLU A 68 4.89 18.80 0.70
C GLU A 68 3.39 18.74 0.98
N PHE A 69 2.64 18.05 0.12
CA PHE A 69 1.21 17.89 0.28
C PHE A 69 0.85 17.05 1.51
N ASN A 70 1.53 15.92 1.70
CA ASN A 70 1.34 15.08 2.88
C ASN A 70 1.67 15.86 4.15
N ASP A 71 2.78 16.58 4.20
CA ASP A 71 3.19 17.36 5.38
C ASP A 71 2.13 18.40 5.79
N ALA A 72 1.61 19.15 4.81
CA ALA A 72 0.56 20.14 5.06
C ALA A 72 -0.75 19.52 5.56
N GLU A 73 -1.10 18.34 5.04
CA GLU A 73 -2.32 17.63 5.37
C GLU A 73 -2.23 16.89 6.72
N LEU A 74 -1.10 16.28 7.05
CA LEU A 74 -0.87 15.58 8.32
C LEU A 74 -1.04 16.52 9.52
N ALA A 75 -0.65 17.79 9.38
CA ALA A 75 -0.86 18.80 10.41
C ALA A 75 -2.35 18.97 10.79
N ARG A 76 -3.27 18.73 9.84
CA ARG A 76 -4.73 18.78 10.07
C ARG A 76 -5.25 17.57 10.84
N GLY A 77 -4.48 16.47 10.86
CA GLY A 77 -4.83 15.26 11.60
C GLY A 77 -4.50 15.32 13.09
N ILE A 78 -3.67 16.29 13.50
CA ILE A 78 -3.24 16.43 14.89
C ILE A 78 -4.45 16.62 15.81
N GLY A 79 -4.58 15.73 16.80
CA GLY A 79 -5.68 15.74 17.76
C GLY A 79 -6.90 14.92 17.32
N THR A 80 -6.91 14.35 16.12
CA THR A 80 -7.98 13.43 15.70
C THR A 80 -7.86 12.11 16.48
N PRO A 81 -8.91 11.64 17.18
CA PRO A 81 -8.88 10.35 17.86
C PRO A 81 -8.68 9.19 16.87
N LEU A 82 -7.92 8.17 17.28
CA LEU A 82 -7.70 6.97 16.45
C LEU A 82 -9.02 6.33 16.00
N THR A 83 -10.03 6.29 16.87
CA THR A 83 -11.35 5.75 16.55
C THR A 83 -12.02 6.48 15.38
N ASP A 84 -11.88 7.80 15.34
CA ASP A 84 -12.57 8.66 14.37
C ASP A 84 -11.84 8.61 13.04
N ALA A 85 -10.51 8.67 13.07
CA ALA A 85 -9.66 8.49 11.89
C ALA A 85 -9.89 7.12 11.25
N ALA A 86 -9.93 6.05 12.05
CA ALA A 86 -10.19 4.70 11.60
C ALA A 86 -11.60 4.53 11.01
N ALA A 87 -12.63 5.05 11.69
CA ALA A 87 -14.01 4.97 11.22
C ALA A 87 -14.18 5.70 9.87
N ARG A 88 -13.55 6.87 9.71
CA ARG A 88 -13.54 7.61 8.44
C ARG A 88 -12.86 6.80 7.33
N ALA A 89 -11.68 6.25 7.60
CA ALA A 89 -10.92 5.47 6.62
C ALA A 89 -11.67 4.19 6.17
N ASP A 90 -12.34 3.51 7.11
CA ASP A 90 -13.16 2.32 6.83
C ASP A 90 -14.41 2.63 6.00
N HIS A 91 -15.11 3.71 6.37
CA HIS A 91 -16.28 4.20 5.63
C HIS A 91 -15.92 4.51 4.17
N LEU A 92 -14.83 5.26 3.97
CA LEU A 92 -14.35 5.62 2.63
C LEU A 92 -13.90 4.39 1.82
N LEU A 93 -13.31 3.38 2.45
CA LEU A 93 -12.99 2.12 1.77
C LEU A 93 -14.24 1.41 1.27
N GLY A 94 -15.33 1.44 2.06
CA GLY A 94 -16.64 0.94 1.66
C GLY A 94 -17.17 1.69 0.43
N GLU A 95 -17.20 3.02 0.49
CA GLU A 95 -17.66 3.84 -0.64
C GLU A 95 -16.83 3.61 -1.92
N ILE A 96 -15.51 3.54 -1.81
CA ILE A 96 -14.62 3.25 -2.96
C ILE A 96 -14.94 1.88 -3.55
N THR A 97 -15.16 0.87 -2.70
CA THR A 97 -15.47 -0.48 -3.16
C THR A 97 -16.78 -0.50 -3.95
N ASP A 98 -17.82 0.13 -3.41
CA ASP A 98 -19.14 0.19 -4.05
C ASP A 98 -19.14 1.06 -5.32
N LEU A 99 -18.38 2.18 -5.33
CA LEU A 99 -18.20 3.01 -6.51
C LEU A 99 -17.45 2.26 -7.61
N TYR A 100 -16.35 1.56 -7.27
CA TYR A 100 -15.59 0.79 -8.26
C TYR A 100 -16.45 -0.32 -8.88
N GLU A 101 -17.34 -0.97 -8.13
CA GLU A 101 -18.24 -1.97 -8.72
C GLU A 101 -19.25 -1.38 -9.71
N LYS A 102 -19.63 -0.11 -9.54
CA LYS A 102 -20.49 0.61 -10.50
C LYS A 102 -19.70 1.10 -11.71
N VAL A 103 -18.52 1.67 -11.50
CA VAL A 103 -17.67 2.26 -12.54
C VAL A 103 -17.02 1.19 -13.40
N GLY A 104 -16.54 0.12 -12.77
CA GLY A 104 -15.74 -0.92 -13.41
C GLY A 104 -14.33 -0.46 -13.78
N GLU A 105 -13.67 -1.28 -14.60
CA GLU A 105 -12.38 -0.98 -15.17
C GLU A 105 -12.52 0.10 -16.26
N GLN A 106 -11.86 1.23 -16.09
CA GLN A 106 -11.84 2.33 -17.07
C GLN A 106 -10.44 2.97 -17.12
N PRO A 107 -10.08 3.67 -18.21
CA PRO A 107 -8.88 4.51 -18.23
C PRO A 107 -8.92 5.56 -17.12
N MET A 108 -7.82 5.69 -16.37
CA MET A 108 -7.66 6.70 -15.33
C MET A 108 -6.17 6.95 -15.10
N GLU A 109 -5.74 8.19 -15.21
CA GLU A 109 -4.39 8.59 -14.83
C GLU A 109 -4.33 8.95 -13.35
N TRP A 110 -3.58 8.16 -12.58
CA TRP A 110 -3.32 8.41 -11.16
C TRP A 110 -1.87 8.07 -10.82
N TYR A 111 -1.00 9.07 -10.93
CA TYR A 111 0.46 8.89 -10.98
C TYR A 111 0.86 7.92 -12.10
N ILE A 112 1.46 6.78 -11.77
CA ILE A 112 1.83 5.73 -12.72
C ILE A 112 0.68 4.77 -13.06
N ALA A 113 -0.44 4.82 -12.32
CA ALA A 113 -1.62 4.02 -12.67
C ALA A 113 -2.28 4.60 -13.94
N ARG A 114 -2.77 3.69 -14.78
CA ARG A 114 -3.43 4.01 -16.05
C ARG A 114 -4.88 3.52 -16.12
N THR A 115 -5.33 2.81 -15.09
CA THR A 115 -6.72 2.36 -14.99
C THR A 115 -7.30 2.56 -13.59
N THR A 116 -8.63 2.55 -13.48
CA THR A 116 -9.34 2.64 -12.20
C THR A 116 -8.95 1.49 -11.27
N LYS A 117 -8.74 0.27 -11.77
CA LYS A 117 -8.33 -0.87 -10.93
C LYS A 117 -6.93 -0.71 -10.37
N GLU A 118 -5.99 -0.26 -11.20
CA GLU A 118 -4.64 0.06 -10.76
C GLU A 118 -4.64 1.17 -9.72
N ALA A 119 -5.40 2.23 -9.97
CA ALA A 119 -5.51 3.38 -9.08
C ALA A 119 -6.11 2.98 -7.72
N VAL A 120 -7.23 2.25 -7.72
CA VAL A 120 -7.92 1.80 -6.51
C VAL A 120 -7.07 0.82 -5.70
N LEU A 121 -6.48 -0.20 -6.32
CA LEU A 121 -5.64 -1.15 -5.59
C LEU A 121 -4.37 -0.48 -5.06
N ARG A 122 -3.75 0.44 -5.81
CA ARG A 122 -2.59 1.18 -5.32
C ARG A 122 -2.93 2.06 -4.13
N ASN A 123 -4.00 2.84 -4.23
CA ASN A 123 -4.42 3.81 -3.21
C ASN A 123 -5.03 3.16 -1.97
N SER A 124 -5.83 2.11 -2.13
CA SER A 124 -6.64 1.55 -1.05
C SER A 124 -6.20 0.18 -0.56
N TYR A 125 -5.19 -0.45 -1.19
CA TYR A 125 -4.66 -1.75 -0.78
C TYR A 125 -3.15 -1.73 -0.53
N THR A 126 -2.31 -1.36 -1.51
CA THR A 126 -0.85 -1.40 -1.32
C THR A 126 -0.32 -0.22 -0.52
N HIS A 127 -0.85 0.98 -0.75
CA HIS A 127 -0.43 2.20 -0.04
C HIS A 127 -0.70 2.14 1.48
N PRO A 128 -1.90 1.76 1.95
CA PRO A 128 -2.13 1.57 3.37
C PRO A 128 -1.18 0.55 3.98
N ARG A 129 -1.00 -0.63 3.35
CA ARG A 129 -0.09 -1.66 3.88
C ARG A 129 1.34 -1.17 4.09
N LEU A 130 1.86 -0.31 3.22
CA LEU A 130 3.19 0.29 3.42
C LEU A 130 3.24 1.12 4.71
N HIS A 131 2.19 1.89 5.03
CA HIS A 131 2.14 2.67 6.26
C HIS A 131 1.92 1.81 7.51
N LEU A 132 1.04 0.79 7.43
CA LEU A 132 0.89 -0.17 8.54
C LEU A 132 2.21 -0.91 8.79
N PHE A 133 2.92 -1.33 7.72
CA PHE A 133 4.21 -1.99 7.81
C PHE A 133 5.27 -1.09 8.45
N ALA A 134 5.37 0.17 8.01
CA ALA A 134 6.29 1.15 8.57
C ALA A 134 6.03 1.35 10.07
N TYR A 135 4.77 1.55 10.47
CA TYR A 135 4.39 1.66 11.88
C TYR A 135 4.83 0.43 12.67
N TYR A 136 4.51 -0.78 12.20
CA TYR A 136 4.87 -2.00 12.93
C TYR A 136 6.39 -2.15 13.05
N ARG A 137 7.14 -1.92 11.98
CA ARG A 137 8.60 -1.99 11.97
C ARG A 137 9.22 -0.96 12.93
N GLU A 138 8.80 0.29 12.83
CA GLU A 138 9.26 1.39 13.68
C GLU A 138 8.95 1.13 15.15
N ASN A 139 7.87 0.41 15.46
CA ASN A 139 7.49 0.07 16.82
C ASN A 139 7.97 -1.33 17.27
N GLY A 140 8.86 -1.97 16.50
CA GLY A 140 9.49 -3.25 16.86
C GLY A 140 8.57 -4.48 16.74
N LEU A 141 7.41 -4.31 16.11
CA LEU A 141 6.38 -5.34 15.93
C LEU A 141 6.65 -6.12 14.63
N ARG A 142 7.72 -6.92 14.61
CA ARG A 142 8.18 -7.63 13.40
C ARG A 142 7.14 -8.58 12.81
N GLU A 143 6.55 -9.44 13.64
CA GLU A 143 5.60 -10.46 13.19
C GLU A 143 4.39 -9.86 12.45
N PRO A 144 3.61 -8.91 13.01
CA PRO A 144 2.50 -8.30 12.27
C PRO A 144 2.96 -7.47 11.07
N ALA A 145 4.19 -6.94 11.07
CA ALA A 145 4.75 -6.30 9.88
C ALA A 145 4.87 -7.30 8.72
N HIS A 146 5.46 -8.46 8.97
CA HIS A 146 5.67 -9.48 7.93
C HIS A 146 4.34 -10.03 7.41
N GLN A 147 3.40 -10.33 8.31
CA GLN A 147 2.08 -10.89 7.97
C GLN A 147 1.29 -10.03 6.97
N LEU A 148 1.49 -8.70 6.94
CA LEU A 148 0.85 -7.82 5.96
C LEU A 148 1.16 -8.20 4.51
N PHE A 149 2.38 -8.67 4.23
CA PHE A 149 2.84 -8.97 2.87
C PHE A 149 2.79 -10.47 2.53
N GLU A 150 2.82 -11.35 3.53
CA GLU A 150 2.58 -12.80 3.35
C GLU A 150 1.28 -13.09 2.58
N GLY A 151 0.17 -12.52 3.05
CA GLY A 151 -1.13 -12.70 2.42
C GLY A 151 -1.28 -11.94 1.09
N ALA A 152 -0.46 -10.90 0.88
CA ALA A 152 -0.71 -9.93 -0.18
C ALA A 152 -0.55 -10.52 -1.59
N VAL A 153 0.43 -11.40 -1.80
CA VAL A 153 0.64 -12.06 -3.10
C VAL A 153 -0.57 -12.96 -3.44
N SER A 154 -1.02 -13.77 -2.49
CA SER A 154 -2.16 -14.66 -2.68
C SER A 154 -3.46 -13.89 -2.95
N GLU A 155 -3.70 -12.82 -2.20
CA GLU A 155 -4.85 -11.93 -2.37
C GLU A 155 -4.83 -11.22 -3.74
N MET A 156 -3.67 -10.73 -4.18
CA MET A 156 -3.52 -10.09 -5.50
C MET A 156 -3.64 -11.09 -6.65
N ARG A 157 -3.20 -12.34 -6.48
CA ARG A 157 -3.41 -13.40 -7.48
C ARG A 157 -4.90 -13.72 -7.60
N ALA A 158 -5.59 -13.88 -6.48
CA ALA A 158 -7.03 -14.11 -6.46
C ALA A 158 -7.85 -12.94 -7.05
N ALA A 159 -7.38 -11.70 -6.87
CA ALA A 159 -8.01 -10.51 -7.46
C ALA A 159 -7.70 -10.31 -8.95
N ALA A 160 -6.85 -11.16 -9.54
CA ALA A 160 -6.26 -10.97 -10.87
C ALA A 160 -5.70 -9.55 -11.02
N ALA A 161 -4.88 -9.14 -10.04
CA ALA A 161 -4.38 -7.77 -9.96
C ALA A 161 -3.55 -7.39 -11.21
N PRO A 162 -3.60 -6.12 -11.65
CA PRO A 162 -2.75 -5.64 -12.75
C PRO A 162 -1.26 -5.84 -12.44
N ALA A 163 -0.43 -5.95 -13.48
CA ALA A 163 1.01 -6.16 -13.35
C ALA A 163 1.66 -5.13 -12.41
N LEU A 164 1.24 -3.86 -12.50
CA LEU A 164 1.71 -2.78 -11.65
C LEU A 164 1.55 -3.08 -10.15
N VAL A 165 0.41 -3.65 -9.77
CA VAL A 165 0.06 -3.98 -8.38
C VAL A 165 0.72 -5.29 -7.96
N MET A 166 0.69 -6.31 -8.82
CA MET A 166 1.32 -7.61 -8.56
C MET A 166 2.82 -7.48 -8.34
N GLY A 167 3.52 -6.75 -9.20
CA GLY A 167 4.96 -6.50 -9.04
C GLY A 167 5.28 -5.78 -7.72
N THR A 168 4.41 -4.87 -7.27
CA THR A 168 4.58 -4.17 -5.98
C THR A 168 4.49 -5.14 -4.80
N VAL A 169 3.48 -6.01 -4.76
CA VAL A 169 3.32 -6.94 -3.62
C VAL A 169 4.39 -8.04 -3.60
N LEU A 170 4.84 -8.50 -4.77
CA LEU A 170 5.96 -9.44 -4.88
C LEU A 170 7.26 -8.81 -4.37
N TYR A 171 7.52 -7.55 -4.76
CA TYR A 171 8.69 -6.81 -4.27
C TYR A 171 8.66 -6.62 -2.74
N ASN A 172 7.51 -6.19 -2.20
CA ASN A 172 7.37 -5.99 -0.76
C ASN A 172 7.54 -7.30 0.03
N LEU A 173 7.01 -8.43 -0.47
CA LEU A 173 7.24 -9.73 0.14
C LEU A 173 8.71 -10.15 0.04
N ALA A 174 9.39 -9.84 -1.07
CA ALA A 174 10.82 -10.12 -1.18
C ALA A 174 11.64 -9.38 -0.12
N ALA A 175 11.33 -8.11 0.15
CA ALA A 175 11.95 -7.33 1.21
C ALA A 175 11.73 -7.95 2.60
N VAL A 176 10.54 -8.50 2.87
CA VAL A 176 10.28 -9.26 4.11
C VAL A 176 11.11 -10.54 4.17
N ARG A 177 11.19 -11.29 3.06
CA ARG A 177 11.99 -12.52 2.99
C ARG A 177 13.48 -12.28 3.23
N VAL A 178 14.00 -11.13 2.80
CA VAL A 178 15.37 -10.72 3.16
C VAL A 178 15.52 -10.57 4.67
N GLN A 179 14.59 -9.88 5.33
CA GLN A 179 14.61 -9.65 6.79
C GLN A 179 14.48 -10.95 7.62
N GLU A 180 13.95 -12.01 7.03
CA GLU A 180 13.84 -13.36 7.60
C GLU A 180 15.03 -14.27 7.27
N GLY A 181 16.01 -13.77 6.49
CA GLY A 181 17.15 -14.55 6.01
C GLY A 181 16.82 -15.54 4.89
N GLN A 182 15.61 -15.48 4.33
CA GLN A 182 15.11 -16.36 3.26
C GLN A 182 15.53 -15.85 1.87
N ARG A 183 16.85 -15.75 1.66
CA ARG A 183 17.45 -15.11 0.47
C ARG A 183 17.04 -15.75 -0.86
N ASP A 184 16.94 -17.07 -0.90
CA ASP A 184 16.56 -17.78 -2.14
C ASP A 184 15.12 -17.46 -2.55
N GLU A 185 14.20 -17.37 -1.59
CA GLU A 185 12.81 -17.01 -1.83
C GLU A 185 12.69 -15.53 -2.21
N ALA A 186 13.41 -14.63 -1.52
CA ALA A 186 13.46 -13.22 -1.89
C ALA A 186 13.90 -13.02 -3.35
N ILE A 187 14.94 -13.72 -3.80
CA ILE A 187 15.42 -13.64 -5.19
C ILE A 187 14.40 -14.23 -6.18
N ALA A 188 13.70 -15.30 -5.82
CA ALA A 188 12.63 -15.85 -6.65
C ALA A 188 11.49 -14.84 -6.84
N LEU A 189 11.06 -14.19 -5.75
CA LEU A 189 10.03 -13.15 -5.78
C LEU A 189 10.47 -11.94 -6.61
N LEU A 190 11.72 -11.46 -6.47
CA LEU A 190 12.24 -10.34 -7.26
C LEU A 190 12.32 -10.68 -8.76
N ARG A 191 12.65 -11.93 -9.09
CA ARG A 191 12.65 -12.43 -10.47
C ARG A 191 11.25 -12.38 -11.10
N GLU A 192 10.20 -12.61 -10.31
CA GLU A 192 8.81 -12.42 -10.77
C GLU A 192 8.39 -10.94 -10.78
N ALA A 193 8.84 -10.15 -9.80
CA ALA A 193 8.43 -8.75 -9.63
C ALA A 193 8.96 -7.84 -10.75
N PHE A 194 10.25 -7.95 -11.09
CA PHE A 194 10.89 -6.99 -11.99
C PHE A 194 10.36 -6.97 -13.43
N PRO A 195 9.99 -8.10 -14.07
CA PRO A 195 9.29 -8.04 -15.35
C PRO A 195 7.95 -7.30 -15.30
N LEU A 196 7.26 -7.31 -14.14
CA LEU A 196 5.97 -6.62 -13.94
C LEU A 196 6.15 -5.14 -13.56
N ARG A 197 7.27 -4.81 -12.91
CA ARG A 197 7.65 -3.47 -12.46
C ARG A 197 9.13 -3.19 -12.78
N PRO A 198 9.49 -2.98 -14.06
CA PRO A 198 10.89 -2.76 -14.44
C PRO A 198 11.52 -1.54 -13.77
N ASP A 199 10.70 -0.52 -13.49
CA ASP A 199 11.09 0.70 -12.79
C ASP A 199 11.59 0.44 -11.37
N MET A 200 11.13 -0.63 -10.72
CA MET A 200 11.57 -0.97 -9.36
C MET A 200 13.00 -1.51 -9.29
N ARG A 201 13.64 -1.88 -10.41
CA ARG A 201 15.06 -2.28 -10.41
C ARG A 201 15.96 -1.15 -9.94
N GLN A 202 15.66 0.08 -10.37
CA GLN A 202 16.42 1.25 -9.95
C GLN A 202 16.28 1.50 -8.45
N THR A 203 15.06 1.38 -7.93
CA THR A 203 14.79 1.47 -6.48
C THR A 203 15.51 0.37 -5.71
N ALA A 204 15.46 -0.87 -6.20
CA ALA A 204 16.07 -2.04 -5.56
C ALA A 204 17.58 -1.92 -5.35
N ALA A 205 18.29 -1.20 -6.24
CA ALA A 205 19.73 -0.99 -6.11
C ALA A 205 20.13 -0.15 -4.87
N GLY A 206 19.22 0.72 -4.40
CA GLY A 206 19.43 1.61 -3.25
C GLY A 206 18.64 1.22 -2.00
N ASP A 207 17.70 0.28 -2.11
CA ASP A 207 16.80 -0.12 -1.03
C ASP A 207 17.53 -0.85 0.09
N SER A 208 17.53 -0.26 1.29
CA SER A 208 18.17 -0.84 2.47
C SER A 208 17.53 -2.14 2.92
N ASP A 209 16.25 -2.37 2.61
CA ASP A 209 15.56 -3.60 2.99
C ASP A 209 16.05 -4.80 2.16
N LEU A 210 16.84 -4.56 1.11
CA LEU A 210 17.48 -5.58 0.28
C LEU A 210 19.01 -5.67 0.50
N ASP A 211 19.54 -5.02 1.55
CA ASP A 211 20.99 -4.91 1.79
C ASP A 211 21.71 -6.26 1.82
N GLU A 212 21.09 -7.28 2.44
CA GLU A 212 21.70 -8.61 2.52
C GLU A 212 21.84 -9.31 1.15
N LEU A 213 21.10 -8.87 0.13
CA LEU A 213 21.20 -9.41 -1.23
C LEU A 213 22.24 -8.71 -2.09
N ARG A 214 22.78 -7.54 -1.70
CA ARG A 214 23.64 -6.71 -2.56
C ARG A 214 24.86 -7.45 -3.12
N GLN A 215 25.41 -8.38 -2.35
CA GLN A 215 26.58 -9.18 -2.75
C GLN A 215 26.20 -10.51 -3.41
N ASP A 216 24.91 -10.86 -3.50
CA ASP A 216 24.46 -12.08 -4.18
C ASP A 216 24.54 -11.87 -5.70
N PRO A 217 25.33 -12.68 -6.44
CA PRO A 217 25.47 -12.54 -7.89
C PRO A 217 24.14 -12.65 -8.63
N ARG A 218 23.18 -13.43 -8.11
CA ARG A 218 21.86 -13.59 -8.73
C ARG A 218 21.05 -12.31 -8.62
N PHE A 219 21.15 -11.59 -7.50
CA PHE A 219 20.49 -10.29 -7.34
C PHE A 219 21.15 -9.23 -8.24
N GLN A 220 22.48 -9.19 -8.31
CA GLN A 220 23.20 -8.29 -9.21
C GLN A 220 22.82 -8.50 -10.68
N GLU A 221 22.56 -9.74 -11.09
CA GLU A 221 22.10 -10.04 -12.45
C GLU A 221 20.67 -9.55 -12.71
N LEU A 222 19.77 -9.70 -11.73
CA LEU A 222 18.41 -9.17 -11.82
C LEU A 222 18.36 -7.65 -12.00
N LEU A 223 19.32 -6.91 -11.44
CA LEU A 223 19.40 -5.44 -11.57
C LEU A 223 19.89 -4.96 -12.94
N LYS A 224 20.59 -5.80 -13.71
CA LYS A 224 21.12 -5.46 -15.05
C LYS A 224 20.15 -5.75 -16.19
N SER A 225 19.18 -6.63 -15.93
CA SER A 225 18.12 -7.03 -16.87
C SER A 225 17.10 -5.92 -17.08
#